data_AF-A0AAV3P2R6-F1
#
_entry.id   AF-A0AAV3P2R6-F1
#
_cell.length_a   1.000
_cell.length_b   1.000
_cell.length_c   1.000
_cell.angle_alpha   90.00
_cell.angle_beta   90.00
_cell.angle_gamma   90.00
#
_symmetry.space_group_name_H-M   'P 1'
#
loop_
_entity.id
_entity.type
_entity.pdbx_description
1 polymer ?
#
loop_
_entity_poly.entity_id
_entity_poly.type
_entity_poly.pdbx_seq_one_letter_code
_entity_poly.pdbx_strand_id
1 'polypeptide(L)'
;MSVDNRQTASTMTDPKISAYYQTRAAHHGVVTSDWLAQAQAAVGWGGEAEKVGEGEKGFSVVDEFNNWRKQPHLAEAVAAIRALASVIRSSHATTMMELEIELKKASDSLKSWDTTSISLTAGCDLFMRYVTRTSALEYEDFNSAKFRLLERAEKFGEISYKARRIIAMLSQDFIFDGCTILVHGFSRVVLEVLKAAAQNRKLFRVFCTEGRPDRSGLRFSNELAKLDVPVKLLIDSAVAYSMDEVDMVFVGADGVVESGGVINMMGTYQIALVAKSMNKPVYVAAESYKVPSSPFSLPFFPKMFQVLLSCDFARLYPLDQKDMVPALRPIDFGVPIPTKVEVETSARDYTPPAYLTLLFTDLGVLTPSAVSDELIKLYL
;
A
#
# COMPACT_ATOMS: atom_id res chain seq x y z
N MET A 1 66.04 6.75 -0.14
CA MET A 1 65.66 5.33 -0.16
C MET A 1 65.06 5.04 1.21
N SER A 2 63.81 5.42 1.41
CA SER A 2 62.60 4.62 1.18
C SER A 2 62.11 4.08 2.53
N VAL A 3 61.10 4.78 3.04
CA VAL A 3 60.31 4.42 4.21
C VAL A 3 59.24 3.46 3.72
N ASP A 4 59.37 2.17 4.01
CA ASP A 4 58.35 1.19 3.62
C ASP A 4 57.27 1.07 4.70
N ASN A 5 56.10 1.55 4.30
CA ASN A 5 54.88 1.67 5.03
C ASN A 5 54.14 0.31 5.01
N ARG A 6 53.74 -0.18 6.19
CA ARG A 6 52.87 -1.34 6.33
C ARG A 6 51.48 -0.99 5.79
N GLN A 7 51.03 -1.67 4.73
CA GLN A 7 49.61 -1.71 4.36
C GLN A 7 49.06 -3.12 4.56
N THR A 8 48.40 -3.31 5.69
CA THR A 8 47.47 -4.40 5.94
C THR A 8 46.19 -4.14 5.16
N ALA A 9 45.84 -5.02 4.22
CA ALA A 9 44.53 -5.06 3.61
C ALA A 9 43.49 -5.50 4.65
N SER A 10 42.76 -4.56 5.24
CA SER A 10 41.60 -4.84 6.08
C SER A 10 40.40 -5.09 5.17
N THR A 11 39.98 -6.35 5.09
CA THR A 11 38.68 -6.77 4.56
C THR A 11 37.56 -5.97 5.24
N MET A 12 36.79 -5.21 4.46
CA MET A 12 35.60 -4.51 4.93
C MET A 12 34.59 -5.54 5.42
N THR A 13 34.40 -5.60 6.73
CA THR A 13 33.35 -6.37 7.38
C THR A 13 32.03 -5.61 7.25
N ASP A 14 31.11 -6.17 6.48
CA ASP A 14 29.69 -5.86 6.44
C ASP A 14 29.16 -5.70 7.89
N PRO A 15 28.43 -4.62 8.25
CA PRO A 15 27.96 -4.45 9.62
C PRO A 15 26.95 -5.55 9.93
N LYS A 16 27.40 -6.54 10.72
CA LYS A 16 26.60 -7.66 11.22
C LYS A 16 25.32 -7.11 11.85
N ILE A 17 24.20 -7.33 11.17
CA ILE A 17 22.86 -7.34 11.77
C ILE A 17 22.99 -8.10 13.09
N SER A 18 22.55 -7.49 14.20
CA SER A 18 22.63 -8.11 15.53
C SER A 18 22.12 -9.55 15.46
N ALA A 19 22.87 -10.49 16.06
CA ALA A 19 22.56 -11.91 16.05
C ALA A 19 21.12 -12.18 16.54
N TYR A 20 20.56 -11.29 17.36
CA TYR A 20 19.15 -11.31 17.77
C TYR A 20 18.18 -11.20 16.58
N TYR A 21 18.42 -10.28 15.63
CA TYR A 21 17.57 -10.09 14.45
C TYR A 21 17.82 -11.13 13.36
N GLN A 22 19.06 -11.63 13.20
CA GLN A 22 19.34 -12.74 12.27
C GLN A 22 18.68 -14.04 12.73
N THR A 23 18.75 -14.36 14.03
CA THR A 23 18.13 -15.56 14.60
C THR A 23 16.60 -15.48 14.54
N ARG A 24 16.02 -14.29 14.72
CA ARG A 24 14.56 -14.09 14.63
C ARG A 24 14.06 -14.10 13.17
N ALA A 25 14.80 -13.53 12.23
CA ALA A 25 14.49 -13.62 10.80
C ALA A 25 14.60 -15.06 10.26
N ALA A 26 15.61 -15.83 10.71
CA ALA A 26 15.80 -17.23 10.31
C ALA A 26 14.73 -18.18 10.88
N HIS A 27 14.20 -17.90 12.08
CA HIS A 27 13.12 -18.71 12.68
C HIS A 27 11.72 -18.46 12.06
N HIS A 28 11.52 -17.37 11.31
CA HIS A 28 10.25 -17.06 10.64
C HIS A 28 10.15 -17.61 9.20
N GLY A 29 11.10 -18.46 8.77
CA GLY A 29 11.00 -19.20 7.50
C GLY A 29 9.88 -20.26 7.46
N VAL A 30 9.18 -20.50 8.57
CA VAL A 30 7.98 -21.34 8.64
C VAL A 30 6.98 -20.68 9.62
N VAL A 31 6.23 -19.68 9.15
CA VAL A 31 5.05 -19.20 9.88
C VAL A 31 3.94 -20.22 9.64
N THR A 32 3.65 -21.05 10.64
CA THR A 32 2.53 -21.99 10.60
C THR A 32 1.21 -21.23 10.54
N SER A 33 0.23 -21.78 9.81
CA SER A 33 -1.12 -21.26 9.58
C SER A 33 -1.95 -20.94 10.83
N ASP A 34 -1.46 -21.32 12.01
CA ASP A 34 -2.17 -21.24 13.28
C ASP A 34 -2.34 -19.80 13.79
N TRP A 35 -1.43 -18.89 13.45
CA TRP A 35 -1.50 -17.49 13.89
C TRP A 35 -2.51 -16.66 13.09
N LEU A 36 -2.63 -16.91 11.78
CA LEU A 36 -3.69 -16.34 10.92
C LEU A 36 -5.08 -16.76 11.42
N ALA A 37 -5.22 -18.01 11.87
CA ALA A 37 -6.46 -18.52 12.45
C ALA A 37 -6.81 -17.84 13.78
N GLN A 38 -5.82 -17.58 14.65
CA GLN A 38 -6.02 -16.84 15.91
C GLN A 38 -6.39 -15.37 15.68
N ALA A 39 -5.73 -14.71 14.71
CA ALA A 39 -6.05 -13.32 14.33
C ALA A 39 -7.45 -13.21 13.71
N GLN A 40 -7.92 -14.22 12.98
CA GLN A 40 -9.29 -14.30 12.45
C GLN A 40 -10.33 -14.62 13.54
N ALA A 41 -9.99 -15.50 14.50
CA ALA A 41 -10.88 -15.93 15.59
C ALA A 41 -11.14 -14.83 16.63
N ALA A 42 -10.19 -13.92 16.86
CA ALA A 42 -10.36 -12.79 17.77
C ALA A 42 -11.30 -11.68 17.25
N VAL A 43 -11.68 -11.73 15.96
CA VAL A 43 -12.63 -10.79 15.32
C VAL A 43 -14.05 -11.32 15.44
N GLY A 44 -14.54 -11.54 16.66
CA GLY A 44 -15.95 -11.80 16.90
C GLY A 44 -16.76 -10.50 16.74
N TRP A 45 -17.74 -10.48 15.84
CA TRP A 45 -18.72 -9.39 15.73
C TRP A 45 -20.13 -9.96 15.57
N GLY A 46 -21.07 -9.49 16.40
CA GLY A 46 -22.50 -9.56 16.16
C GLY A 46 -22.90 -8.65 15.00
N GLY A 47 -23.40 -9.25 13.92
CA GLY A 47 -23.86 -8.52 12.74
C GLY A 47 -25.25 -7.94 12.94
N GLU A 48 -25.38 -6.64 12.70
CA GLU A 48 -26.66 -6.03 12.35
C GLU A 48 -26.73 -5.92 10.82
N ALA A 49 -27.72 -6.57 10.24
CA ALA A 49 -28.01 -6.52 8.81
C ALA A 49 -28.90 -5.30 8.52
N GLU A 50 -28.35 -4.29 7.84
CA GLU A 50 -29.16 -3.19 7.30
C GLU A 50 -29.77 -3.58 5.96
N LYS A 51 -31.10 -3.44 5.87
CA LYS A 51 -31.88 -3.57 4.62
C LYS A 51 -31.76 -2.28 3.81
N VAL A 52 -31.35 -2.39 2.55
CA VAL A 52 -31.37 -1.27 1.59
C VAL A 52 -32.69 -1.30 0.83
N GLY A 53 -33.42 -0.17 0.87
CA GLY A 53 -34.67 0.04 0.16
C GLY A 53 -34.46 0.25 -1.34
N GLU A 54 -35.33 -0.37 -2.13
CA GLU A 54 -35.38 -0.28 -3.59
C GLU A 54 -35.98 1.06 -4.04
N GLY A 55 -35.26 1.75 -4.92
CA GLY A 55 -35.75 2.86 -5.73
C GLY A 55 -35.04 2.83 -7.08
N GLU A 56 -35.81 2.61 -8.16
CA GLU A 56 -35.31 2.50 -9.53
C GLU A 56 -34.59 3.79 -9.98
N LYS A 57 -33.27 3.79 -9.84
CA LYS A 57 -32.35 4.62 -10.62
C LYS A 57 -31.46 3.69 -11.43
N GLY A 58 -31.23 4.01 -12.70
CA GLY A 58 -30.31 3.26 -13.55
C GLY A 58 -28.98 3.04 -12.84
N PHE A 59 -28.51 1.79 -12.82
CA PHE A 59 -27.34 1.39 -12.06
C PHE A 59 -26.07 2.01 -12.66
N SER A 60 -25.36 2.80 -11.84
CA SER A 60 -24.11 3.48 -12.22
C SER A 60 -23.03 3.12 -11.20
N VAL A 61 -21.99 2.46 -11.70
CA VAL A 61 -20.87 1.95 -10.88
C VAL A 61 -20.14 3.08 -10.16
N VAL A 62 -20.02 4.23 -10.81
CA VAL A 62 -19.35 5.42 -10.25
C VAL A 62 -20.18 6.02 -9.11
N ASP A 63 -21.51 6.01 -9.21
CA ASP A 63 -22.37 6.53 -8.16
C ASP A 63 -22.35 5.63 -6.92
N GLU A 64 -22.33 4.32 -7.12
CA GLU A 64 -22.17 3.37 -6.03
C GLU A 64 -20.79 3.46 -5.38
N PHE A 65 -19.73 3.57 -6.19
CA PHE A 65 -18.38 3.83 -5.69
C PHE A 65 -18.31 5.09 -4.83
N ASN A 66 -18.92 6.19 -5.29
CA ASN A 66 -18.99 7.44 -4.54
C ASN A 66 -19.81 7.32 -3.25
N ASN A 67 -20.85 6.49 -3.24
CA ASN A 67 -21.63 6.21 -2.01
C ASN A 67 -20.79 5.47 -0.97
N TRP A 68 -20.04 4.44 -1.38
CA TRP A 68 -19.12 3.74 -0.47
C TRP A 68 -17.98 4.63 0.03
N ARG A 69 -17.46 5.53 -0.81
CA ARG A 69 -16.37 6.45 -0.46
C ARG A 69 -16.75 7.49 0.59
N LYS A 70 -18.04 7.80 0.78
CA LYS A 70 -18.52 8.69 1.85
C LYS A 70 -18.17 8.16 3.24
N GLN A 71 -17.98 6.85 3.38
CA GLN A 71 -17.59 6.24 4.65
C GLN A 71 -16.09 6.48 4.90
N PRO A 72 -15.70 7.23 5.95
CA PRO A 72 -14.32 7.67 6.15
C PRO A 72 -13.35 6.51 6.44
N HIS A 73 -13.86 5.39 6.95
CA HIS A 73 -13.07 4.21 7.28
C HIS A 73 -12.78 3.32 6.07
N LEU A 74 -13.49 3.44 4.95
CA LEU A 74 -13.26 2.59 3.77
C LEU A 74 -12.07 3.10 2.94
N ALA A 75 -11.29 2.15 2.42
CA ALA A 75 -10.24 2.44 1.45
C ALA A 75 -10.89 2.57 0.07
N GLU A 76 -10.29 3.37 -0.80
CA GLU A 76 -10.81 3.58 -2.15
C GLU A 76 -10.87 2.25 -2.93
N ALA A 77 -9.84 1.42 -2.82
CA ALA A 77 -9.83 0.08 -3.40
C ALA A 77 -10.99 -0.80 -2.88
N VAL A 78 -11.29 -0.76 -1.58
CA VAL A 78 -12.39 -1.54 -0.98
C VAL A 78 -13.75 -1.03 -1.45
N ALA A 79 -13.91 0.28 -1.58
CA ALA A 79 -15.11 0.88 -2.16
C ALA A 79 -15.31 0.45 -3.62
N ALA A 80 -14.22 0.37 -4.40
CA ALA A 80 -14.27 -0.11 -5.78
C ALA A 80 -14.62 -1.60 -5.88
N ILE A 81 -14.04 -2.42 -5.00
CA ILE A 81 -14.36 -3.85 -4.90
C ILE A 81 -15.87 -4.04 -4.61
N ARG A 82 -16.42 -3.27 -3.65
CA ARG A 82 -17.85 -3.34 -3.31
C ARG A 82 -18.74 -2.85 -4.45
N ALA A 83 -18.35 -1.77 -5.15
CA ALA A 83 -19.07 -1.30 -6.32
C ALA A 83 -19.07 -2.33 -7.47
N LEU A 84 -17.93 -3.01 -7.71
CA LEU A 84 -17.84 -4.07 -8.71
C LEU A 84 -18.63 -5.33 -8.29
N ALA A 85 -18.69 -5.67 -7.01
CA ALA A 85 -19.54 -6.75 -6.51
C ALA A 85 -21.03 -6.47 -6.78
N SER A 86 -21.46 -5.21 -6.62
CA SER A 86 -22.82 -4.81 -6.94
C SER A 86 -23.14 -4.84 -8.43
N VAL A 87 -22.16 -4.63 -9.32
CA VAL A 87 -22.33 -4.87 -10.78
C VAL A 87 -22.72 -6.33 -11.02
N ILE A 88 -22.04 -7.27 -10.35
CA ILE A 88 -22.38 -8.71 -10.47
C ILE A 88 -23.81 -8.96 -9.97
N ARG A 89 -24.20 -8.30 -8.87
CA ARG A 89 -25.54 -8.43 -8.30
C ARG A 89 -26.63 -7.92 -9.25
N SER A 90 -26.45 -6.74 -9.84
CA SER A 90 -27.44 -6.06 -10.68
C SER A 90 -27.42 -6.51 -12.15
N SER A 91 -26.35 -7.19 -12.60
CA SER A 91 -26.22 -7.62 -13.99
C SER A 91 -27.36 -8.57 -14.43
N HIS A 92 -27.91 -8.33 -15.61
CA HIS A 92 -28.89 -9.22 -16.27
C HIS A 92 -28.26 -10.12 -17.34
N ALA A 93 -26.91 -10.21 -17.36
CA ALA A 93 -26.19 -11.04 -18.30
C ALA A 93 -26.69 -12.49 -18.28
N THR A 94 -26.67 -13.14 -19.45
CA THR A 94 -27.11 -14.54 -19.60
C THR A 94 -25.95 -15.51 -19.83
N THR A 95 -24.76 -14.97 -20.10
CA THR A 95 -23.55 -15.75 -20.37
C THR A 95 -22.38 -15.22 -19.56
N MET A 96 -21.41 -16.10 -19.26
CA MET A 96 -20.20 -15.73 -18.52
C MET A 96 -19.38 -14.65 -19.26
N MET A 97 -19.30 -14.76 -20.59
CA MET A 97 -18.59 -13.80 -21.43
C MET A 97 -19.21 -12.40 -21.36
N GLU A 98 -20.54 -12.31 -21.40
CA GLU A 98 -21.26 -11.03 -21.28
C GLU A 98 -21.01 -10.38 -19.90
N LEU A 99 -21.07 -11.17 -18.82
CA LEU A 99 -20.78 -10.70 -17.47
C LEU A 99 -19.33 -10.20 -17.33
N GLU A 100 -18.37 -10.92 -17.93
CA GLU A 100 -16.96 -10.53 -17.90
C GLU A 100 -16.72 -9.22 -18.67
N ILE A 101 -17.37 -9.03 -19.82
CA ILE A 101 -17.32 -7.78 -20.59
C ILE A 101 -17.93 -6.62 -19.80
N GLU A 102 -19.08 -6.84 -19.14
CA GLU A 102 -19.74 -5.83 -18.30
C GLU A 102 -18.84 -5.41 -17.13
N LEU A 103 -18.25 -6.39 -16.43
CA LEU A 103 -17.32 -6.15 -15.34
C LEU A 103 -16.05 -5.42 -15.80
N LYS A 104 -15.49 -5.79 -16.95
CA LYS A 104 -14.33 -5.11 -17.51
C LYS A 104 -14.65 -3.66 -17.87
N LYS A 105 -15.81 -3.40 -18.48
CA LYS A 105 -16.29 -2.05 -18.79
C LYS A 105 -16.51 -1.22 -17.53
N ALA A 106 -17.08 -1.81 -16.49
CA ALA A 106 -17.25 -1.18 -15.18
C ALA A 106 -15.88 -0.84 -14.55
N SER A 107 -14.94 -1.79 -14.59
CA SER A 107 -13.57 -1.60 -14.09
C SER A 107 -12.84 -0.48 -14.84
N ASP A 108 -12.89 -0.47 -16.17
CA ASP A 108 -12.25 0.56 -17.00
C ASP A 108 -12.88 1.95 -16.75
N SER A 109 -14.20 2.00 -16.52
CA SER A 109 -14.90 3.23 -16.15
C SER A 109 -14.39 3.79 -14.82
N LEU A 110 -14.22 2.95 -13.79
CA LEU A 110 -13.64 3.36 -12.49
C LEU A 110 -12.19 3.83 -12.63
N LYS A 111 -11.36 3.11 -13.41
CA LYS A 111 -9.97 3.51 -13.65
C LYS A 111 -9.86 4.84 -14.40
N SER A 112 -10.77 5.10 -15.32
CA SER A 112 -10.82 6.38 -16.05
C SER A 112 -11.34 7.54 -15.19
N TRP A 113 -12.12 7.25 -14.14
CA TRP A 113 -12.65 8.25 -13.22
C TRP A 113 -11.55 8.90 -12.38
N ASP A 114 -10.59 8.10 -11.88
CA ASP A 114 -9.41 8.60 -11.19
C ASP A 114 -8.13 7.93 -11.70
N THR A 115 -7.51 8.61 -12.67
CA THR A 115 -6.23 8.21 -13.24
C THR A 115 -5.05 8.39 -12.28
N THR A 116 -5.24 9.07 -11.14
CA THR A 116 -4.17 9.30 -10.18
C THR A 116 -4.11 8.23 -9.10
N SER A 117 -5.19 7.47 -8.85
CA SER A 117 -5.21 6.48 -7.76
C SER A 117 -4.67 5.12 -8.21
N ILE A 118 -3.44 4.81 -7.76
CA ILE A 118 -2.79 3.51 -7.98
C ILE A 118 -3.56 2.41 -7.25
N SER A 119 -3.97 2.68 -6.01
CA SER A 119 -4.70 1.72 -5.18
C SER A 119 -6.04 1.35 -5.78
N LEU A 120 -6.74 2.28 -6.44
CA LEU A 120 -7.99 2.01 -7.16
C LEU A 120 -7.75 1.02 -8.30
N THR A 121 -6.75 1.32 -9.15
CA THR A 121 -6.43 0.50 -10.32
C THR A 121 -5.98 -0.90 -9.92
N ALA A 122 -5.08 -1.01 -8.95
CA ALA A 122 -4.63 -2.28 -8.39
C ALA A 122 -5.79 -3.11 -7.79
N GLY A 123 -6.67 -2.47 -7.02
CA GLY A 123 -7.83 -3.13 -6.43
C GLY A 123 -8.81 -3.67 -7.48
N CYS A 124 -9.07 -2.91 -8.54
CA CYS A 124 -9.90 -3.36 -9.65
C CYS A 124 -9.30 -4.57 -10.39
N ASP A 125 -8.00 -4.54 -10.67
CA ASP A 125 -7.35 -5.65 -11.39
C ASP A 125 -7.25 -6.91 -10.55
N LEU A 126 -6.97 -6.77 -9.25
CA LEU A 126 -6.96 -7.89 -8.33
C LEU A 126 -8.36 -8.48 -8.17
N PHE A 127 -9.40 -7.64 -8.11
CA PHE A 127 -10.79 -8.09 -8.09
C PHE A 127 -11.13 -8.93 -9.32
N MET A 128 -10.84 -8.42 -10.53
CA MET A 128 -11.11 -9.13 -11.77
C MET A 128 -10.45 -10.50 -11.76
N ARG A 129 -9.17 -10.59 -11.40
CA ARG A 129 -8.46 -11.88 -11.34
C ARG A 129 -9.00 -12.80 -10.25
N TYR A 130 -9.29 -12.28 -9.05
CA TYR A 130 -9.79 -13.10 -7.94
C TYR A 130 -11.15 -13.74 -8.26
N VAL A 131 -11.99 -13.01 -8.98
CA VAL A 131 -13.31 -13.45 -9.42
C VAL A 131 -13.21 -14.40 -10.62
N THR A 132 -12.36 -14.12 -11.61
CA THR A 132 -12.24 -14.96 -12.82
C THR A 132 -11.35 -16.20 -12.67
N ARG A 133 -10.47 -16.30 -11.65
CA ARG A 133 -9.56 -17.44 -11.43
C ARG A 133 -10.26 -18.71 -10.91
N THR A 134 -11.35 -19.12 -11.53
CA THR A 134 -12.07 -20.34 -11.11
C THR A 134 -12.16 -21.33 -12.27
N SER A 135 -11.32 -22.37 -12.20
CA SER A 135 -11.35 -23.56 -13.07
C SER A 135 -12.63 -24.40 -12.90
N ALA A 136 -13.46 -24.10 -11.89
CA ALA A 136 -14.69 -24.81 -11.57
C ALA A 136 -15.95 -24.27 -12.27
N LEU A 137 -15.85 -23.21 -13.09
CA LEU A 137 -16.98 -22.65 -13.83
C LEU A 137 -17.30 -23.42 -15.11
N GLU A 138 -16.45 -24.37 -15.52
CA GLU A 138 -16.57 -25.07 -16.80
C GLU A 138 -17.72 -26.09 -16.85
N TYR A 139 -18.36 -26.41 -15.71
CA TYR A 139 -19.39 -27.47 -15.62
C TYR A 139 -20.67 -27.07 -14.86
N GLU A 140 -20.92 -25.79 -14.58
CA GLU A 140 -22.09 -25.34 -13.79
C GLU A 140 -23.06 -24.48 -14.60
N ASP A 141 -24.34 -24.46 -14.19
CA ASP A 141 -25.34 -23.53 -14.72
C ASP A 141 -24.93 -22.07 -14.46
N PHE A 142 -25.25 -21.17 -15.39
CA PHE A 142 -24.84 -19.77 -15.33
C PHE A 142 -25.30 -19.09 -14.03
N ASN A 143 -26.50 -19.41 -13.53
CA ASN A 143 -27.00 -18.81 -12.29
C ASN A 143 -26.20 -19.25 -11.06
N SER A 144 -25.82 -20.53 -10.99
CA SER A 144 -24.97 -21.06 -9.92
C SER A 144 -23.57 -20.46 -9.99
N ALA A 145 -23.02 -20.34 -11.20
CA ALA A 145 -21.75 -19.68 -11.46
C ALA A 145 -21.78 -18.21 -11.01
N LYS A 146 -22.80 -17.44 -11.40
CA LYS A 146 -23.00 -16.04 -10.98
C LYS A 146 -23.11 -15.89 -9.46
N PHE A 147 -23.85 -16.78 -8.79
CA PHE A 147 -23.96 -16.77 -7.33
C PHE A 147 -22.59 -16.99 -6.65
N ARG A 148 -21.79 -17.95 -7.13
CA ARG A 148 -20.43 -18.18 -6.60
C ARG A 148 -19.49 -17.00 -6.83
N LEU A 149 -19.58 -16.34 -7.99
CA LEU A 149 -18.80 -15.12 -8.25
C LEU A 149 -19.17 -14.02 -7.27
N LEU A 150 -20.47 -13.84 -6.99
CA LEU A 150 -20.94 -12.86 -6.01
C LEU A 150 -20.45 -13.20 -4.59
N GLU A 151 -20.56 -14.45 -4.16
CA GLU A 151 -20.05 -14.89 -2.84
C GLU A 151 -18.55 -14.61 -2.70
N ARG A 152 -17.76 -14.90 -3.75
CA ARG A 152 -16.32 -14.60 -3.76
C ARG A 152 -16.05 -13.10 -3.73
N ALA A 153 -16.79 -12.31 -4.51
CA ALA A 153 -16.66 -10.86 -4.54
C ALA A 153 -16.91 -10.24 -3.16
N GLU A 154 -17.98 -10.67 -2.48
CA GLU A 154 -18.30 -10.24 -1.12
C GLU A 154 -17.22 -10.68 -0.11
N LYS A 155 -16.78 -11.95 -0.19
CA LYS A 155 -15.69 -12.46 0.66
C LYS A 155 -14.40 -11.65 0.47
N PHE A 156 -14.07 -11.28 -0.76
CA PHE A 156 -12.91 -10.45 -1.05
C PHE A 156 -13.05 -9.03 -0.50
N GLY A 157 -14.24 -8.44 -0.59
CA GLY A 157 -14.56 -7.17 0.05
C GLY A 157 -14.35 -7.21 1.57
N GLU A 158 -14.80 -8.28 2.22
CA GLU A 158 -14.65 -8.48 3.67
C GLU A 158 -13.20 -8.70 4.10
N ILE A 159 -12.43 -9.50 3.36
CA ILE A 159 -10.98 -9.68 3.60
C ILE A 159 -10.27 -8.33 3.48
N SER A 160 -10.55 -7.59 2.41
CA SER A 160 -9.92 -6.30 2.12
C SER A 160 -10.28 -5.23 3.17
N TYR A 161 -11.49 -5.28 3.73
CA TYR A 161 -11.90 -4.40 4.83
C TYR A 161 -11.13 -4.72 6.13
N LYS A 162 -10.93 -6.01 6.44
CA LYS A 162 -10.22 -6.47 7.65
C LYS A 162 -8.70 -6.30 7.57
N ALA A 163 -8.13 -6.21 6.36
CA ALA A 163 -6.69 -6.16 6.11
C ALA A 163 -5.94 -5.15 7.00
N ARG A 164 -6.44 -3.91 7.15
CA ARG A 164 -5.76 -2.89 7.97
C ARG A 164 -5.65 -3.28 9.44
N ARG A 165 -6.70 -3.90 9.99
CA ARG A 165 -6.71 -4.35 11.39
C ARG A 165 -5.73 -5.49 11.59
N ILE A 166 -5.64 -6.42 10.63
CA ILE A 166 -4.65 -7.50 10.65
C ILE A 166 -3.23 -6.92 10.64
N ILE A 167 -2.96 -5.96 9.75
CA ILE A 167 -1.66 -5.26 9.68
C ILE A 167 -1.33 -4.56 11.00
N ALA A 168 -2.30 -3.88 11.62
CA ALA A 168 -2.13 -3.23 12.91
C ALA A 168 -1.74 -4.23 14.01
N MET A 169 -2.42 -5.37 14.07
CA MET A 169 -2.13 -6.42 15.05
C MET A 169 -0.76 -7.09 14.84
N LEU A 170 -0.31 -7.22 13.59
CA LEU A 170 1.02 -7.72 13.24
C LEU A 170 2.14 -6.73 13.58
N SER A 171 1.93 -5.46 13.23
CA SER A 171 2.99 -4.44 13.26
C SER A 171 3.24 -3.90 14.67
N GLN A 172 2.23 -3.91 15.54
CA GLN A 172 2.35 -3.38 16.89
C GLN A 172 3.48 -4.04 17.69
N ASP A 173 3.79 -5.32 17.44
CA ASP A 173 4.81 -6.06 18.18
C ASP A 173 6.23 -5.56 17.90
N PHE A 174 6.43 -4.81 16.82
CA PHE A 174 7.70 -4.16 16.49
C PHE A 174 7.90 -2.84 17.24
N ILE A 175 6.82 -2.28 17.80
CA ILE A 175 6.87 -1.08 18.63
C ILE A 175 7.20 -1.51 20.07
N PHE A 176 8.31 -1.00 20.60
CA PHE A 176 8.76 -1.25 21.98
C PHE A 176 8.67 0.01 22.84
N ASP A 177 8.63 -0.18 24.15
CA ASP A 177 8.48 0.93 25.10
C ASP A 177 9.70 1.86 25.07
N GLY A 178 9.44 3.17 25.10
CA GLY A 178 10.43 4.24 25.01
C GLY A 178 10.88 4.58 23.58
N CYS A 179 10.36 3.90 22.55
CA CYS A 179 10.82 4.13 21.18
C CYS A 179 10.33 5.46 20.57
N THR A 180 11.10 5.93 19.59
CA THR A 180 10.83 7.11 18.77
C THR A 180 10.58 6.69 17.34
N ILE A 181 9.37 6.95 16.84
CA ILE A 181 8.95 6.54 15.50
C ILE A 181 8.85 7.77 14.61
N LEU A 182 9.53 7.76 13.45
CA LEU A 182 9.32 8.77 12.41
C LEU A 182 8.25 8.32 11.43
N VAL A 183 7.27 9.18 11.17
CA VAL A 183 6.20 8.96 10.18
C VAL A 183 6.19 10.08 9.14
N HIS A 184 5.96 9.70 7.90
CA HIS A 184 5.86 10.62 6.77
C HIS A 184 4.45 10.62 6.15
N GLY A 185 3.85 11.81 6.10
CA GLY A 185 2.53 12.04 5.55
C GLY A 185 1.39 11.40 6.37
N PHE A 186 0.20 11.33 5.77
CA PHE A 186 -0.98 10.70 6.37
C PHE A 186 -1.23 9.31 5.78
N SER A 187 -0.97 8.26 6.57
CA SER A 187 -1.36 6.89 6.22
C SER A 187 -2.38 6.34 7.20
N ARG A 188 -3.51 5.86 6.65
CA ARG A 188 -4.58 5.23 7.42
C ARG A 188 -4.11 3.94 8.10
N VAL A 189 -3.28 3.15 7.44
CA VAL A 189 -2.76 1.89 7.99
C VAL A 189 -1.82 2.18 9.15
N VAL A 190 -0.89 3.12 8.97
CA VAL A 190 0.06 3.51 10.02
C VAL A 190 -0.66 4.11 11.23
N LEU A 191 -1.71 4.91 11.01
CA LEU A 191 -2.53 5.44 12.11
C LEU A 191 -3.17 4.30 12.93
N GLU A 192 -3.75 3.28 12.27
CA GLU A 192 -4.34 2.13 12.95
C GLU A 192 -3.28 1.30 13.70
N VAL A 193 -2.07 1.14 13.16
CA VAL A 193 -0.94 0.47 13.83
C VAL A 193 -0.57 1.20 15.13
N LEU A 194 -0.38 2.53 15.07
CA LEU A 194 -0.01 3.33 16.24
C LEU A 194 -1.15 3.41 17.25
N LYS A 195 -2.40 3.47 16.78
CA LYS A 195 -3.58 3.43 17.64
C LYS A 195 -3.68 2.10 18.39
N ALA A 196 -3.47 0.97 17.72
CA ALA A 196 -3.44 -0.34 18.36
C ALA A 196 -2.32 -0.43 19.42
N ALA A 197 -1.13 0.09 19.11
CA ALA A 197 -0.02 0.16 20.06
C ALA A 197 -0.35 1.01 21.30
N ALA A 198 -0.98 2.17 21.10
CA ALA A 198 -1.42 3.05 22.19
C ALA A 198 -2.53 2.40 23.06
N GLN A 199 -3.50 1.72 22.43
CA GLN A 199 -4.54 0.96 23.14
C GLN A 199 -3.95 -0.17 24.00
N ASN A 200 -2.85 -0.77 23.54
CA ASN A 200 -2.08 -1.77 24.28
C ASN A 200 -1.10 -1.15 25.30
N ARG A 201 -1.26 0.15 25.61
CA ARG A 201 -0.50 0.90 26.63
C ARG A 201 1.01 0.93 26.40
N LYS A 202 1.45 0.80 25.15
CA LYS A 202 2.86 0.98 24.80
C LYS A 202 3.23 2.45 24.92
N LEU A 203 4.40 2.72 25.50
CA LEU A 203 4.89 4.09 25.67
C LEU A 203 5.82 4.41 24.51
N PHE A 204 5.43 5.31 23.61
CA PHE A 204 6.26 5.72 22.48
C PHE A 204 6.00 7.18 22.12
N ARG A 205 6.95 7.79 21.40
CA ARG A 205 6.80 9.14 20.84
C ARG A 205 6.91 9.10 19.33
N VAL A 206 6.22 10.02 18.66
CA VAL A 206 6.14 10.05 17.19
C VAL A 206 6.66 11.37 16.65
N PHE A 207 7.58 11.30 15.70
CA PHE A 207 8.01 12.44 14.90
C PHE A 207 7.23 12.42 13.59
N CYS A 208 6.54 13.50 13.27
CA CYS A 208 5.74 13.62 12.05
C CYS A 208 6.34 14.71 11.17
N THR A 209 6.60 14.43 9.91
CA THR A 209 6.98 15.48 8.94
C THR A 209 5.76 16.32 8.56
N GLU A 210 5.93 17.59 8.15
CA GLU A 210 4.81 18.41 7.66
C GLU A 210 4.12 17.77 6.42
N GLY A 211 4.92 17.16 5.52
CA GLY A 211 4.45 16.46 4.35
C GLY A 211 3.92 17.40 3.28
N ARG A 212 4.78 18.21 2.64
CA ARG A 212 4.41 18.99 1.45
C ARG A 212 4.21 18.07 0.24
N PRO A 213 3.30 18.40 -0.70
CA PRO A 213 2.51 19.64 -0.80
C PRO A 213 1.21 19.66 0.02
N ASP A 214 0.64 18.50 0.38
CA ASP A 214 -0.71 18.42 0.97
C ASP A 214 -0.80 18.80 2.45
N ARG A 215 0.36 18.98 3.11
CA ARG A 215 0.49 19.14 4.56
C ARG A 215 -0.20 18.02 5.33
N SER A 216 -0.18 16.82 4.76
CA SER A 216 -0.92 15.66 5.26
C SER A 216 -0.42 15.21 6.63
N GLY A 217 0.85 15.47 6.94
CA GLY A 217 1.44 15.18 8.24
C GLY A 217 0.86 16.01 9.39
N LEU A 218 0.39 17.24 9.14
CA LEU A 218 -0.35 18.04 10.13
C LEU A 218 -1.65 17.36 10.55
N ARG A 219 -2.36 16.78 9.57
CA ARG A 219 -3.57 16.01 9.86
C ARG A 219 -3.24 14.77 10.69
N PHE A 220 -2.15 14.09 10.34
CA PHE A 220 -1.71 12.90 11.07
C PHE A 220 -1.32 13.21 12.52
N SER A 221 -0.58 14.29 12.76
CA SER A 221 -0.22 14.72 14.11
C SER A 221 -1.44 15.06 14.95
N ASN A 222 -2.46 15.68 14.36
CA ASN A 222 -3.71 16.01 15.05
C ASN A 222 -4.51 14.76 15.46
N GLU A 223 -4.55 13.73 14.61
CA GLU A 223 -5.21 12.45 14.96
C GLU A 223 -4.47 11.71 16.08
N LEU A 224 -3.14 11.71 16.06
CA LEU A 224 -2.35 11.11 17.14
C LEU A 224 -2.43 11.89 18.45
N ALA A 225 -2.51 13.22 18.39
CA ALA A 225 -2.68 14.05 19.59
C ALA A 225 -4.00 13.75 20.32
N LYS A 226 -5.07 13.40 19.58
CA LYS A 226 -6.35 12.96 20.17
C LYS A 226 -6.25 11.62 20.92
N LEU A 227 -5.20 10.84 20.66
CA LEU A 227 -4.95 9.54 21.29
C LEU A 227 -3.95 9.64 22.46
N ASP A 228 -3.65 10.86 22.93
CA ASP A 228 -2.68 11.14 23.99
C ASP A 228 -1.25 10.62 23.71
N VAL A 229 -0.90 10.46 22.43
CA VAL A 229 0.46 10.09 22.01
C VAL A 229 1.31 11.36 21.87
N PRO A 230 2.52 11.43 22.45
CA PRO A 230 3.40 12.58 22.30
C PRO A 230 3.92 12.68 20.87
N VAL A 231 3.57 13.77 20.17
CA VAL A 231 3.96 14.04 18.79
C VAL A 231 4.83 15.28 18.66
N LYS A 232 5.91 15.19 17.90
CA LYS A 232 6.76 16.32 17.48
C LYS A 232 6.63 16.50 15.97
N LEU A 233 6.23 17.69 15.53
CA LEU A 233 6.17 18.02 14.11
C LEU A 233 7.55 18.51 13.62
N LEU A 234 7.99 18.02 12.46
CA LEU A 234 9.23 18.36 11.79
C LEU A 234 8.94 18.97 10.43
N ILE A 235 9.72 19.96 10.03
CA ILE A 235 9.77 20.36 8.62
C ILE A 235 10.45 19.27 7.79
N ASP A 236 10.07 19.13 6.52
CA ASP A 236 10.56 18.04 5.67
C ASP A 236 12.10 18.06 5.52
N SER A 237 12.72 19.24 5.57
CA SER A 237 14.18 19.41 5.52
C SER A 237 14.91 19.08 6.84
N ALA A 238 14.21 18.98 7.96
CA ALA A 238 14.79 18.70 9.28
C ALA A 238 14.84 17.19 9.62
N VAL A 239 14.39 16.32 8.71
CA VAL A 239 14.41 14.87 8.89
C VAL A 239 15.81 14.38 9.27
N ALA A 240 16.84 14.76 8.50
CA ALA A 240 18.21 14.31 8.76
C ALA A 240 18.76 14.86 10.09
N TYR A 241 18.34 16.05 10.50
CA TYR A 241 18.76 16.66 11.76
C TYR A 241 18.20 15.89 12.97
N SER A 242 16.95 15.41 12.89
CA SER A 242 16.30 14.70 14.00
C SER A 242 16.36 13.17 13.91
N MET A 243 17.03 12.61 12.89
CA MET A 243 17.09 11.15 12.67
C MET A 243 17.91 10.41 13.75
N ASP A 244 18.85 11.08 14.41
CA ASP A 244 19.63 10.47 15.50
C ASP A 244 18.74 10.03 16.68
N GLU A 245 17.74 10.87 17.01
CA GLU A 245 16.72 10.62 18.03
C GLU A 245 15.69 9.55 17.64
N VAL A 246 15.60 9.17 16.36
CA VAL A 246 14.61 8.24 15.82
C VAL A 246 15.13 6.80 15.92
N ASP A 247 14.30 5.87 16.36
CA ASP A 247 14.66 4.45 16.46
C ASP A 247 14.23 3.67 15.21
N MET A 248 13.09 4.04 14.62
CA MET A 248 12.55 3.39 13.44
C MET A 248 11.68 4.34 12.62
N VAL A 249 11.56 4.06 11.32
CA VAL A 249 10.70 4.81 10.41
C VAL A 249 9.51 3.93 10.02
N PHE A 250 8.30 4.49 10.11
CA PHE A 250 7.07 3.86 9.61
C PHE A 250 6.46 4.71 8.51
N VAL A 251 6.28 4.13 7.33
CA VAL A 251 5.62 4.78 6.19
C VAL A 251 4.48 3.94 5.65
N GLY A 252 3.52 4.60 5.00
CA GLY A 252 2.50 3.93 4.21
C GLY A 252 2.99 3.63 2.79
N ALA A 253 2.10 3.02 2.01
CA ALA A 253 2.26 2.89 0.56
C ALA A 253 0.94 3.18 -0.15
N ASP A 254 1.02 3.88 -1.28
CA ASP A 254 -0.07 3.98 -2.26
C ASP A 254 -0.06 2.80 -3.23
N GLY A 255 1.13 2.25 -3.51
CA GLY A 255 1.34 1.03 -4.27
C GLY A 255 2.66 0.37 -3.92
N VAL A 256 2.72 -0.95 -4.08
CA VAL A 256 3.96 -1.74 -3.95
C VAL A 256 4.23 -2.37 -5.31
N VAL A 257 5.46 -2.31 -5.81
CA VAL A 257 5.81 -2.89 -7.11
C VAL A 257 6.36 -4.31 -6.94
N GLU A 258 6.46 -5.06 -8.05
CA GLU A 258 6.92 -6.45 -8.03
C GLU A 258 8.34 -6.64 -7.47
N SER A 259 9.23 -5.66 -7.67
CA SER A 259 10.56 -5.67 -7.08
C SER A 259 10.57 -5.48 -5.55
N GLY A 260 9.41 -5.27 -4.93
CA GLY A 260 9.27 -4.92 -3.50
C GLY A 260 9.52 -3.45 -3.19
N GLY A 261 9.73 -2.61 -4.21
CA GLY A 261 9.79 -1.17 -4.05
C GLY A 261 8.42 -0.57 -3.74
N VAL A 262 8.40 0.65 -3.22
CA VAL A 262 7.18 1.30 -2.72
C VAL A 262 6.98 2.63 -3.39
N ILE A 263 5.74 2.89 -3.83
CA ILE A 263 5.29 4.18 -4.33
C ILE A 263 4.47 4.84 -3.23
N ASN A 264 4.89 6.02 -2.80
CA ASN A 264 4.20 6.77 -1.75
C ASN A 264 4.32 8.28 -2.01
N MET A 265 3.85 9.08 -1.06
CA MET A 265 4.03 10.53 -1.04
C MET A 265 5.50 10.95 -1.19
N MET A 266 5.70 12.05 -1.91
CA MET A 266 7.01 12.67 -2.12
C MET A 266 7.72 12.97 -0.80
N GLY A 267 8.96 12.50 -0.68
CA GLY A 267 9.78 12.60 0.53
C GLY A 267 10.05 11.25 1.19
N THR A 268 9.28 10.20 0.85
CA THR A 268 9.49 8.85 1.36
C THR A 268 10.88 8.32 1.00
N TYR A 269 11.31 8.50 -0.25
CA TYR A 269 12.62 8.06 -0.73
C TYR A 269 13.75 8.80 -0.01
N GLN A 270 13.60 10.11 0.19
CA GLN A 270 14.57 10.93 0.93
C GLN A 270 14.73 10.44 2.37
N ILE A 271 13.62 10.16 3.06
CA ILE A 271 13.64 9.66 4.43
C ILE A 271 14.29 8.26 4.47
N ALA A 272 13.95 7.39 3.53
CA ALA A 272 14.51 6.04 3.47
C ALA A 272 16.02 6.05 3.22
N LEU A 273 16.51 6.96 2.38
CA LEU A 273 17.95 7.16 2.12
C LEU A 273 18.69 7.61 3.39
N VAL A 274 18.15 8.61 4.10
CA VAL A 274 18.72 9.12 5.34
C VAL A 274 18.71 8.05 6.44
N ALA A 275 17.58 7.35 6.60
CA ALA A 275 17.44 6.27 7.57
C ALA A 275 18.46 5.15 7.31
N LYS A 276 18.65 4.75 6.05
CA LYS A 276 19.67 3.77 5.66
C LYS A 276 21.07 4.24 6.01
N SER A 277 21.41 5.52 5.76
CA SER A 277 22.72 6.08 6.08
C SER A 277 23.02 6.08 7.59
N MET A 278 21.99 6.18 8.44
CA MET A 278 22.09 6.16 9.90
C MET A 278 21.73 4.79 10.52
N ASN A 279 21.63 3.74 9.69
CA ASN A 279 21.29 2.38 10.10
C ASN A 279 19.97 2.25 10.89
N LYS A 280 18.98 3.10 10.58
CA LYS A 280 17.63 3.02 11.16
C LYS A 280 16.73 2.16 10.25
N PRO A 281 15.97 1.19 10.80
CA PRO A 281 15.08 0.36 10.00
C PRO A 281 13.90 1.18 9.45
N VAL A 282 13.54 0.88 8.21
CA VAL A 282 12.41 1.49 7.50
C VAL A 282 11.35 0.43 7.28
N TYR A 283 10.21 0.62 7.91
CA TYR A 283 9.06 -0.26 7.84
C TYR A 283 7.95 0.36 7.00
N VAL A 284 7.33 -0.46 6.16
CA VAL A 284 6.23 -0.03 5.29
C VAL A 284 4.98 -0.81 5.65
N ALA A 285 3.88 -0.12 5.91
CA ALA A 285 2.57 -0.76 6.12
C ALA A 285 1.70 -0.58 4.87
N ALA A 286 1.35 -1.70 4.22
CA ALA A 286 0.62 -1.71 2.96
C ALA A 286 -0.36 -2.88 2.90
N GLU A 287 -1.59 -2.63 2.43
CA GLU A 287 -2.55 -3.70 2.18
C GLU A 287 -2.18 -4.51 0.92
N SER A 288 -2.42 -5.83 0.93
CA SER A 288 -2.10 -6.77 -0.15
C SER A 288 -2.76 -6.42 -1.49
N TYR A 289 -3.91 -5.75 -1.46
CA TYR A 289 -4.61 -5.31 -2.68
C TYR A 289 -3.98 -4.07 -3.35
N LYS A 290 -2.95 -3.45 -2.76
CA LYS A 290 -2.22 -2.33 -3.36
C LYS A 290 -1.05 -2.77 -4.23
N VAL A 291 -0.84 -4.07 -4.38
CA VAL A 291 0.21 -4.60 -5.26
C VAL A 291 -0.40 -4.82 -6.65
N PRO A 292 -0.09 -4.00 -7.66
CA PRO A 292 -0.74 -4.07 -8.97
C PRO A 292 -0.32 -5.34 -9.70
N SER A 293 -1.25 -5.84 -10.51
CA SER A 293 -1.10 -7.12 -11.24
C SER A 293 -0.30 -7.06 -12.52
N SER A 294 0.05 -5.85 -12.94
CA SER A 294 0.69 -5.58 -14.21
C SER A 294 1.35 -4.20 -14.20
N PRO A 295 2.46 -4.00 -14.93
CA PRO A 295 2.95 -2.68 -15.31
C PRO A 295 1.85 -1.76 -15.83
N PHE A 296 0.94 -2.34 -16.62
CA PHE A 296 -0.09 -1.64 -17.38
C PHE A 296 -1.27 -1.19 -16.51
N SER A 297 -1.36 -1.70 -15.28
CA SER A 297 -2.32 -1.27 -14.25
C SER A 297 -1.75 -0.21 -13.31
N LEU A 298 -0.50 0.16 -13.48
CA LEU A 298 -0.03 1.44 -12.99
C LEU A 298 -0.56 2.52 -13.95
N PRO A 299 -1.18 3.61 -13.45
CA PRO A 299 -1.60 4.72 -14.31
C PRO A 299 -0.43 5.43 -15.04
N PHE A 300 0.79 4.96 -14.79
CA PHE A 300 2.05 5.53 -15.22
C PHE A 300 2.55 5.02 -16.59
N PHE A 301 1.85 4.07 -17.25
CA PHE A 301 2.21 3.61 -18.60
C PHE A 301 1.33 4.28 -19.67
N PRO A 302 1.86 5.21 -20.51
CA PRO A 302 1.07 5.81 -21.58
C PRO A 302 0.73 4.76 -22.66
N LYS A 303 -0.55 4.74 -23.09
CA LYS A 303 -1.07 3.94 -24.22
C LYS A 303 -0.26 4.08 -25.53
N MET A 304 0.54 5.14 -25.68
CA MET A 304 1.37 5.37 -26.88
C MET A 304 2.59 4.44 -26.96
N PHE A 305 2.89 3.68 -25.90
CA PHE A 305 3.90 2.61 -25.92
C PHE A 305 3.31 1.24 -26.29
N GLN A 306 2.08 1.17 -26.79
CA GLN A 306 1.40 -0.08 -27.16
C GLN A 306 1.83 -0.62 -28.54
N VAL A 307 2.52 0.19 -29.36
CA VAL A 307 2.85 -0.17 -30.76
C VAL A 307 4.33 -0.49 -30.98
N LEU A 308 5.23 -0.15 -30.03
CA LEU A 308 6.69 -0.29 -30.22
C LEU A 308 7.33 -1.40 -29.37
N LEU A 309 6.56 -2.41 -28.96
CA LEU A 309 7.00 -3.48 -28.03
C LEU A 309 7.13 -4.86 -28.70
N SER A 310 7.41 -4.91 -30.02
CA SER A 310 7.65 -6.19 -30.71
C SER A 310 9.11 -6.66 -30.62
N CYS A 311 10.04 -5.76 -30.33
CA CYS A 311 11.48 -6.05 -30.31
C CYS A 311 12.16 -5.11 -29.31
N ASP A 312 12.15 -5.47 -28.02
CA ASP A 312 13.17 -5.12 -27.02
C ASP A 312 12.68 -5.67 -25.67
N PHE A 313 13.56 -6.32 -24.91
CA PHE A 313 13.31 -6.84 -23.56
C PHE A 313 12.73 -5.72 -22.67
N ALA A 314 11.41 -5.68 -22.50
CA ALA A 314 10.70 -4.50 -22.04
C ALA A 314 10.84 -4.25 -20.53
N ARG A 315 11.16 -3.00 -20.19
CA ARG A 315 11.24 -2.41 -18.84
C ARG A 315 9.83 -2.37 -18.22
N LEU A 316 9.50 -3.36 -17.40
CA LEU A 316 8.13 -3.65 -16.95
C LEU A 316 7.73 -2.97 -15.62
N TYR A 317 8.62 -2.29 -14.90
CA TYR A 317 8.29 -1.55 -13.68
C TYR A 317 9.20 -0.34 -13.52
N PRO A 318 8.79 0.71 -12.77
CA PRO A 318 9.69 1.82 -12.49
C PRO A 318 10.91 1.31 -11.73
N LEU A 319 12.07 1.38 -12.38
CA LEU A 319 13.36 1.13 -11.73
C LEU A 319 13.89 2.43 -11.13
N ASP A 320 13.55 3.56 -11.78
CA ASP A 320 13.99 4.89 -11.41
C ASP A 320 12.81 5.86 -11.28
N GLN A 321 13.03 6.97 -10.56
CA GLN A 321 12.05 8.04 -10.38
C GLN A 321 11.51 8.60 -11.72
N LYS A 322 12.30 8.51 -12.80
CA LYS A 322 11.97 9.00 -14.15
C LYS A 322 10.92 8.15 -14.86
N ASP A 323 10.72 6.92 -14.40
CA ASP A 323 9.72 6.00 -14.96
C ASP A 323 8.31 6.28 -14.41
N MET A 324 8.19 7.21 -13.45
CA MET A 324 6.90 7.64 -12.90
C MET A 324 6.35 8.85 -13.63
N VAL A 325 5.08 8.80 -14.05
CA VAL A 325 4.38 10.00 -14.50
C VAL A 325 4.13 10.91 -13.29
N PRO A 326 4.38 12.23 -13.40
CA PRO A 326 4.13 13.16 -12.31
C PRO A 326 2.69 13.08 -11.82
N ALA A 327 2.51 12.75 -10.55
CA ALA A 327 1.23 12.95 -9.87
C ALA A 327 1.11 14.45 -9.55
N LEU A 328 0.66 15.23 -10.53
CA LEU A 328 0.67 16.69 -10.46
C LEU A 328 -0.22 17.20 -9.32
N ARG A 329 0.37 17.91 -8.36
CA ARG A 329 -0.37 18.69 -7.37
C ARG A 329 0.18 20.12 -7.31
N PRO A 330 -0.70 21.11 -7.15
CA PRO A 330 -0.26 22.48 -6.98
C PRO A 330 0.55 22.60 -5.68
N ILE A 331 1.75 23.15 -5.79
CA ILE A 331 2.63 23.38 -4.64
C ILE A 331 2.53 24.85 -4.25
N ASP A 332 2.12 25.10 -3.02
CA ASP A 332 2.16 26.43 -2.42
C ASP A 332 3.51 26.65 -1.73
N PHE A 333 4.36 27.46 -2.37
CA PHE A 333 5.65 27.88 -1.83
C PHE A 333 5.55 29.11 -0.91
N GLY A 334 4.37 29.73 -0.77
CA GLY A 334 4.15 30.93 0.04
C GLY A 334 4.70 32.23 -0.55
N VAL A 335 5.37 32.16 -1.71
CA VAL A 335 5.88 33.31 -2.47
C VAL A 335 5.50 33.18 -3.95
N PRO A 336 5.20 34.30 -4.64
CA PRO A 336 4.88 34.25 -6.06
C PRO A 336 6.09 33.80 -6.88
N ILE A 337 5.87 32.77 -7.70
CA ILE A 337 6.90 32.19 -8.57
C ILE A 337 6.86 32.90 -9.93
N PRO A 338 7.98 33.43 -10.44
CA PRO A 338 8.03 34.01 -11.77
C PRO A 338 7.66 32.98 -12.85
N THR A 339 6.96 33.41 -13.90
CA THR A 339 6.50 32.53 -14.99
C THR A 339 7.62 31.82 -15.78
N LYS A 340 8.87 32.25 -15.60
CA LYS A 340 10.05 31.63 -16.23
C LYS A 340 10.66 30.50 -15.40
N VAL A 341 10.21 30.28 -14.17
CA VAL A 341 10.73 29.24 -13.29
C VAL A 341 9.89 27.99 -13.47
N GLU A 342 10.54 26.90 -13.86
CA GLU A 342 9.91 25.58 -13.92
C GLU A 342 9.72 25.03 -12.50
N VAL A 343 8.53 24.49 -12.24
CA VAL A 343 8.17 23.94 -10.93
C VAL A 343 7.89 22.46 -11.08
N GLU A 344 8.68 21.65 -10.38
CA GLU A 344 8.38 20.23 -10.22
C GLU A 344 7.12 20.09 -9.36
N THR A 345 6.11 19.38 -9.87
CA THR A 345 4.78 19.27 -9.25
C THR A 345 4.40 17.83 -8.96
N SER A 346 5.31 16.89 -9.16
CA SER A 346 5.14 15.51 -8.72
C SER A 346 4.84 15.46 -7.21
N ALA A 347 3.80 14.72 -6.81
CA ALA A 347 3.43 14.55 -5.41
C ALA A 347 3.83 13.16 -4.85
N ARG A 348 4.46 12.32 -5.66
CA ARG A 348 4.85 10.95 -5.31
C ARG A 348 6.29 10.64 -5.67
N ASP A 349 6.89 9.75 -4.91
CA ASP A 349 8.21 9.19 -5.17
C ASP A 349 8.21 7.65 -5.16
N TYR A 350 9.26 7.09 -5.75
CA TYR A 350 9.53 5.67 -5.75
C TYR A 350 10.69 5.39 -4.81
N THR A 351 10.47 4.49 -3.85
CA THR A 351 11.49 4.04 -2.92
C THR A 351 11.95 2.62 -3.32
N PRO A 352 13.21 2.46 -3.75
CA PRO A 352 13.76 1.15 -4.09
C PRO A 352 13.79 0.19 -2.89
N PRO A 353 13.64 -1.12 -3.12
CA PRO A 353 13.59 -2.14 -2.06
C PRO A 353 14.84 -2.18 -1.17
N ALA A 354 16.01 -1.75 -1.67
CA ALA A 354 17.28 -1.76 -0.92
C ALA A 354 17.28 -0.86 0.33
N TYR A 355 16.40 0.14 0.37
CA TYR A 355 16.23 1.06 1.49
C TYR A 355 15.12 0.63 2.46
N LEU A 356 14.35 -0.40 2.09
CA LEU A 356 13.25 -0.92 2.90
C LEU A 356 13.72 -2.12 3.71
N THR A 357 13.25 -2.21 4.96
CA THR A 357 13.62 -3.32 5.86
C THR A 357 12.55 -4.41 5.83
N LEU A 358 11.30 -4.06 6.14
CA LEU A 358 10.17 -4.98 6.12
C LEU A 358 8.90 -4.30 5.61
N LEU A 359 8.04 -5.10 4.98
CA LEU A 359 6.69 -4.72 4.56
C LEU A 359 5.68 -5.48 5.42
N PHE A 360 4.83 -4.73 6.11
CA PHE A 360 3.71 -5.25 6.89
C PHE A 360 2.46 -5.28 6.02
N THR A 361 2.00 -6.49 5.73
CA THR A 361 0.81 -6.77 4.94
C THR A 361 -0.15 -7.67 5.70
N ASP A 362 -1.38 -7.80 5.21
CA ASP A 362 -2.38 -8.74 5.73
C ASP A 362 -2.02 -10.21 5.47
N LEU A 363 -1.07 -10.47 4.55
CA LEU A 363 -0.47 -11.78 4.34
C LEU A 363 0.59 -12.12 5.40
N GLY A 364 1.11 -11.10 6.11
CA GLY A 364 2.16 -11.24 7.10
C GLY A 364 3.26 -10.19 6.96
N VAL A 365 4.36 -10.44 7.66
CA VAL A 365 5.57 -9.61 7.61
C VAL A 365 6.48 -10.15 6.51
N LEU A 366 6.69 -9.35 5.47
CA LEU A 366 7.44 -9.73 4.28
C LEU A 366 8.74 -8.94 4.19
N THR A 367 9.79 -9.59 3.67
CA THR A 367 10.96 -8.87 3.16
C THR A 367 10.66 -8.38 1.74
N PRO A 368 11.32 -7.32 1.25
CA PRO A 368 11.09 -6.83 -0.12
C PRO A 368 11.23 -7.92 -1.19
N SER A 369 12.18 -8.86 -1.02
CA SER A 369 12.36 -10.00 -1.94
C SER A 369 11.21 -11.01 -1.91
N ALA A 370 10.51 -11.16 -0.79
CA ALA A 370 9.38 -12.09 -0.69
C ALA A 370 8.11 -11.54 -1.36
N VAL A 371 8.06 -10.24 -1.68
CA VAL A 371 6.91 -9.62 -2.34
C VAL A 371 6.67 -10.23 -3.71
N SER A 372 7.73 -10.50 -4.49
CA SER A 372 7.59 -11.14 -5.81
C SER A 372 6.98 -12.54 -5.71
N ASP A 373 7.36 -13.31 -4.69
CA ASP A 373 6.85 -14.67 -4.50
C ASP A 373 5.36 -14.68 -4.13
N GLU A 374 4.93 -13.75 -3.27
CA GLU A 374 3.52 -13.58 -2.94
C GLU A 374 2.72 -13.05 -4.13
N LEU A 375 3.30 -12.20 -4.97
CA LEU A 375 2.66 -11.77 -6.20
C LEU A 375 2.47 -12.89 -7.19
N ILE A 376 3.46 -13.76 -7.33
CA ILE A 376 3.34 -14.98 -8.14
C ILE A 376 2.16 -15.81 -7.65
N LYS A 377 2.01 -16.04 -6.34
CA LYS A 377 0.84 -16.80 -5.80
C LYS A 377 -0.49 -16.08 -6.01
N LEU A 378 -0.50 -14.75 -5.98
CA LEU A 378 -1.69 -13.95 -6.23
C LEU A 378 -2.03 -13.87 -7.72
N TYR A 379 -1.09 -14.13 -8.63
CA TYR A 379 -1.24 -13.88 -10.08
C TYR A 379 -1.08 -15.08 -11.02
N LEU A 380 -0.50 -16.18 -10.53
CA LEU A 380 -0.56 -17.53 -11.09
C LEU A 380 -1.49 -18.35 -10.20
#